data_AF-A0A8T2UJU1-F1
#
_entry.id   AF-A0A8T2UJU1-F1
#
_cell.length_a   1.000
_cell.length_b   1.000
_cell.length_c   1.000
_cell.angle_alpha   90.00
_cell.angle_beta   90.00
_cell.angle_gamma   90.00
#
_symmetry.space_group_name_H-M   'P 1'
#
loop_
_entity.id
_entity.type
_entity.pdbx_description
1 polymer ?
#
loop_
_entity_poly.entity_id
_entity_poly.type
_entity_poly.pdbx_seq_one_letter_code
_entity_poly.pdbx_strand_id
1 'polypeptide(L)'
;MHSEKSKRRKVDDNVQEGAIPAYLLDRDETTRAKVLSNTIKQKRKEKAGKWEVPLPKVRPIAEDEMFRVIRSGKRKTKQWKRMVTKATFVGPGFTRKPPKYERFIRPSGLRFTKAHVTHPELKCTFNLDIIGVKKNPNGPMYTSLGVMTKGTVIEVNVSELGLVTPAGKVVWGKYAQVTNNPENDGCINAVLLV
;
A
#
# COMPACT_ATOMS: atom_id res chain seq x y z
N MET A 1 -8.96 26.60 -28.84
CA MET A 1 -8.55 25.63 -29.88
C MET A 1 -8.51 26.19 -31.31
N HIS A 2 -9.60 26.60 -31.97
CA HIS A 2 -9.50 27.09 -33.37
C HIS A 2 -8.70 28.41 -33.50
N SER A 3 -8.86 29.32 -32.55
CA SER A 3 -8.13 30.60 -32.47
C SER A 3 -6.64 30.46 -32.10
N GLU A 4 -6.24 29.39 -31.42
CA GLU A 4 -4.85 29.12 -31.04
C GLU A 4 -4.06 28.44 -32.17
N LYS A 5 -4.74 27.70 -33.05
CA LYS A 5 -4.12 26.97 -34.16
C LYS A 5 -3.62 27.90 -35.27
N SER A 6 -4.25 29.06 -35.44
CA SER A 6 -3.93 30.01 -36.53
C SER A 6 -2.74 30.94 -36.22
N LYS A 7 -2.30 31.04 -34.96
CA LYS A 7 -1.09 31.80 -34.60
C LYS A 7 0.12 30.87 -34.52
N ARG A 8 0.73 30.55 -35.67
CA ARG A 8 2.11 30.02 -35.67
C ARG A 8 3.06 31.17 -35.35
N ARG A 9 3.47 31.30 -34.09
CA ARG A 9 4.63 32.11 -33.73
C ARG A 9 5.87 31.42 -34.31
N LYS A 10 6.67 32.15 -35.10
CA LYS A 10 8.02 31.73 -35.45
C LYS A 10 8.79 31.57 -34.14
N VAL A 11 9.31 30.38 -33.88
CA VAL A 11 10.18 30.13 -32.73
C VAL A 11 11.55 30.69 -33.13
N ASP A 12 12.07 31.62 -32.32
CA ASP A 12 13.41 32.16 -32.48
C ASP A 12 14.42 31.06 -32.07
N ASP A 13 15.45 30.80 -32.88
CA ASP A 13 16.46 29.75 -32.68
C ASP A 13 17.42 30.03 -31.49
N ASN A 14 17.08 30.99 -30.64
CA ASN A 14 17.81 31.24 -29.40
C ASN A 14 17.31 30.29 -28.31
N VAL A 15 18.20 29.40 -27.86
CA VAL A 15 17.99 28.53 -26.70
C VAL A 15 17.47 29.38 -25.54
N GLN A 16 16.23 29.16 -25.12
CA GLN A 16 15.65 29.94 -24.02
C GLN A 16 16.51 29.74 -22.76
N GLU A 17 16.87 30.85 -22.12
CA GLU A 17 17.65 30.85 -20.89
C GLU A 17 16.84 30.10 -19.80
N GLY A 18 17.29 28.90 -19.42
CA GLY A 18 16.50 27.92 -18.66
C GLY A 18 16.22 26.60 -19.39
N ALA A 19 16.82 26.36 -20.56
CA ALA A 19 16.78 25.08 -21.25
C ALA A 19 17.51 24.00 -20.45
N ILE A 20 16.72 23.20 -19.74
CA ILE A 20 17.17 22.07 -18.96
C ILE A 20 17.15 20.82 -19.87
N PRO A 21 18.16 19.92 -19.80
CA PRO A 21 18.12 18.67 -20.53
C PRO A 21 16.83 17.88 -20.26
N ALA A 22 16.30 17.16 -21.25
CA ALA A 22 14.99 16.50 -21.14
C ALA A 22 14.83 15.60 -19.89
N TYR A 23 15.92 14.98 -19.43
CA TYR A 23 15.96 14.13 -18.23
C TYR A 23 15.94 14.89 -16.88
N LEU A 24 15.98 16.22 -16.92
CA LEU A 24 15.94 17.11 -15.77
C LEU A 24 14.67 18.00 -15.77
N LEU A 25 13.84 17.96 -16.84
CA LEU A 25 12.61 18.75 -16.95
C LEU A 25 11.57 18.43 -15.85
N ASP A 26 11.50 17.17 -15.42
CA ASP A 26 10.56 16.71 -14.37
C ASP A 26 11.13 16.81 -12.95
N ARG A 27 12.28 17.49 -12.78
CA ARG A 27 12.93 17.68 -11.47
C ARG A 27 12.96 19.18 -11.16
N ASP A 28 12.07 19.63 -10.26
CA ASP A 28 11.98 21.04 -9.85
C ASP A 28 13.36 21.65 -9.50
N GLU A 29 13.76 22.72 -10.22
CA GLU A 29 14.96 23.48 -9.92
C GLU A 29 14.76 24.33 -8.64
N THR A 30 15.37 23.89 -7.54
CA THR A 30 15.43 24.69 -6.32
C THR A 30 16.56 25.72 -6.43
N THR A 31 16.18 27.00 -6.50
CA THR A 31 17.07 28.17 -6.62
C THR A 31 18.19 28.17 -5.56
N ARG A 32 19.44 28.03 -6.02
CA ARG A 32 20.66 27.73 -5.25
C ARG A 32 20.96 28.64 -4.04
N ALA A 33 20.51 29.88 -4.02
CA ALA A 33 20.87 30.84 -2.96
C ALA A 33 20.13 30.60 -1.62
N LYS A 34 18.92 30.03 -1.64
CA LYS A 34 18.18 29.65 -0.40
C LYS A 34 18.45 28.20 0.04
N VAL A 35 19.25 27.45 -0.72
CA VAL A 35 19.47 26.01 -0.53
C VAL A 35 20.33 25.72 0.69
N LEU A 36 21.31 26.56 1.06
CA LEU A 36 22.24 26.26 2.17
C LEU A 36 21.57 26.33 3.57
N SER A 37 20.70 27.32 3.81
CA SER A 37 19.96 27.43 5.07
C SER A 37 18.76 26.47 5.15
N ASN A 38 18.15 26.16 4.00
CA ASN A 38 17.09 25.18 3.91
C ASN A 38 17.60 23.74 3.89
N THR A 39 18.83 23.44 3.45
CA THR A 39 19.38 22.06 3.45
C THR A 39 19.62 21.53 4.85
N ILE A 40 19.93 22.36 5.84
CA ILE A 40 20.05 21.88 7.23
C ILE A 40 18.66 21.57 7.81
N LYS A 41 17.66 22.42 7.52
CA LYS A 41 16.26 22.20 7.92
C LYS A 41 15.61 21.05 7.15
N GLN A 42 15.91 20.92 5.86
CA GLN A 42 15.52 19.81 4.99
C GLN A 42 16.26 18.54 5.38
N LYS A 43 17.57 18.52 5.66
CA LYS A 43 18.25 17.32 6.19
C LYS A 43 17.66 16.85 7.52
N ARG A 44 17.25 17.77 8.40
CA ARG A 44 16.53 17.43 9.65
C ARG A 44 15.10 16.93 9.38
N LYS A 45 14.37 17.52 8.42
CA LYS A 45 13.04 17.06 8.00
C LYS A 45 13.07 15.76 7.18
N GLU A 46 14.05 15.55 6.31
CA GLU A 46 14.28 14.33 5.52
C GLU A 46 14.64 13.16 6.42
N LYS A 47 15.42 13.38 7.50
CA LYS A 47 15.72 12.30 8.46
C LYS A 47 14.45 11.73 9.11
N ALA A 48 13.40 12.53 9.23
CA ALA A 48 12.12 12.13 9.82
C ALA A 48 11.04 11.76 8.79
N GLY A 49 10.98 12.45 7.65
CA GLY A 49 9.91 12.32 6.65
C GLY A 49 10.24 11.48 5.42
N LYS A 50 11.51 11.10 5.21
CA LYS A 50 11.93 10.33 4.00
C LYS A 50 11.41 8.89 4.00
N TRP A 51 10.97 8.38 5.14
CA TRP A 51 10.47 7.02 5.32
C TRP A 51 8.99 6.98 5.71
N GLU A 52 8.28 8.10 5.53
CA GLU A 52 6.84 8.11 5.77
C GLU A 52 6.11 7.28 4.70
N VAL A 53 5.26 6.39 5.17
CA VAL A 53 4.35 5.65 4.29
C VAL A 53 3.26 6.58 3.77
N PRO A 54 2.69 6.34 2.56
CA PRO A 54 1.65 7.20 1.97
C PRO A 54 0.45 7.50 2.89
N LEU A 55 0.07 6.54 3.74
CA LEU A 55 -0.97 6.70 4.76
C LEU A 55 -0.35 6.51 6.16
N PRO A 56 0.19 7.58 6.79
CA PRO A 56 0.87 7.48 8.08
C PRO A 56 -0.11 7.27 9.24
N LYS A 57 -1.28 7.92 9.17
CA LYS A 57 -2.34 7.81 10.18
C LYS A 57 -3.62 7.35 9.50
N VAL A 58 -4.20 6.27 10.03
CA VAL A 58 -5.49 5.74 9.58
C VAL A 58 -6.48 5.81 10.73
N ARG A 59 -7.77 5.88 10.39
CA ARG A 59 -8.86 5.80 11.36
C ARG A 59 -8.69 4.52 12.21
N PRO A 60 -8.64 4.63 13.55
CA PRO A 60 -8.66 3.45 14.41
C PRO A 60 -9.99 2.73 14.24
N ILE A 61 -9.93 1.40 14.15
CA ILE A 61 -11.12 0.56 14.00
C ILE A 61 -11.42 -0.07 15.36
N ALA A 62 -12.68 0.02 15.78
CA ALA A 62 -13.14 -0.58 17.02
C ALA A 62 -13.25 -2.12 16.88
N GLU A 63 -13.08 -2.84 18.00
CA GLU A 63 -13.05 -4.32 17.98
C GLU A 63 -14.38 -4.94 17.53
N ASP A 64 -15.50 -4.29 17.82
CA ASP A 64 -16.85 -4.69 17.42
C ASP A 64 -17.06 -4.62 15.90
N GLU A 65 -16.44 -3.63 15.23
CA GLU A 65 -16.43 -3.50 13.78
C GLU A 65 -15.59 -4.61 13.13
N MET A 66 -14.51 -5.06 13.79
CA MET A 66 -13.62 -6.12 13.29
C MET A 66 -14.15 -7.53 13.54
N PHE A 67 -14.86 -7.73 14.65
CA PHE A 67 -15.30 -9.04 15.10
C PHE A 67 -16.80 -9.12 15.34
N ARG A 68 -17.45 -9.99 14.58
CA ARG A 68 -18.82 -10.40 14.86
C ARG A 68 -18.84 -11.54 15.88
N VAL A 69 -19.68 -11.41 16.92
CA VAL A 69 -19.89 -12.46 17.91
C VAL A 69 -20.69 -13.62 17.31
N ILE A 70 -20.18 -14.86 17.38
CA ILE A 70 -20.94 -16.06 17.04
C ILE A 70 -21.45 -16.74 18.30
N ARG A 71 -22.76 -16.99 18.35
CA ARG A 71 -23.42 -17.74 19.42
C ARG A 71 -23.53 -19.23 19.05
N SER A 72 -23.23 -20.10 20.00
CA SER A 72 -23.20 -21.56 19.82
C SER A 72 -24.05 -22.31 20.85
N GLY A 73 -24.40 -23.56 20.53
CA GLY A 73 -25.27 -24.44 21.32
C GLY A 73 -26.76 -24.31 20.97
N LYS A 74 -27.58 -25.29 21.35
CA LYS A 74 -29.02 -25.35 21.04
C LYS A 74 -29.77 -24.08 21.49
N ARG A 75 -29.45 -23.56 22.68
CA ARG A 75 -30.03 -22.32 23.23
C ARG A 75 -29.23 -21.04 22.90
N LYS A 76 -28.15 -21.12 22.11
CA LYS A 76 -27.29 -19.99 21.69
C LYS A 76 -26.75 -19.12 22.84
N THR A 77 -26.51 -19.69 24.02
CA THR A 77 -26.01 -18.93 25.18
C THR A 77 -24.50 -18.72 25.18
N LYS A 78 -23.73 -19.54 24.47
CA LYS A 78 -22.26 -19.49 24.47
C LYS A 78 -21.74 -18.57 23.37
N GLN A 79 -21.00 -17.51 23.75
CA GLN A 79 -20.58 -16.43 22.86
C GLN A 79 -19.05 -16.26 22.77
N TRP A 80 -18.28 -17.35 22.89
CA TRP A 80 -16.81 -17.30 22.97
C TRP A 80 -16.13 -17.13 21.60
N LYS A 81 -16.84 -17.45 20.50
CA LYS A 81 -16.34 -17.39 19.13
C LYS A 81 -16.47 -15.97 18.55
N ARG A 82 -15.52 -15.61 17.69
CA ARG A 82 -15.42 -14.32 17.00
C ARG A 82 -15.19 -14.57 15.51
N MET A 83 -16.04 -14.03 14.66
CA MET A 83 -15.88 -14.04 13.21
C MET A 83 -15.22 -12.74 12.78
N VAL A 84 -14.16 -12.83 11.98
CA VAL A 84 -13.56 -11.66 11.33
C VAL A 84 -14.48 -11.21 10.20
N THR A 85 -14.84 -9.92 10.21
CA THR A 85 -15.70 -9.28 9.19
C THR A 85 -14.90 -8.58 8.09
N LYS A 86 -13.62 -8.29 8.35
CA LYS A 86 -12.71 -7.62 7.42
C LYS A 86 -12.01 -8.60 6.48
N ALA A 87 -11.43 -8.08 5.40
CA ALA A 87 -10.61 -8.88 4.49
C ALA A 87 -9.42 -9.49 5.22
N THR A 88 -9.06 -10.72 4.84
CA THR A 88 -7.98 -11.48 5.46
C THR A 88 -7.07 -12.10 4.42
N PHE A 89 -5.78 -12.15 4.72
CA PHE A 89 -4.82 -12.95 4.02
C PHE A 89 -4.53 -14.20 4.83
N VAL A 90 -4.45 -15.31 4.13
CA VAL A 90 -4.18 -16.61 4.70
C VAL A 90 -3.21 -17.30 3.76
N GLY A 91 -2.05 -17.72 4.29
CA GLY A 91 -1.02 -18.36 3.47
C GLY A 91 -1.49 -19.68 2.85
N PRO A 92 -0.82 -20.14 1.78
CA PRO A 92 -1.23 -21.31 0.99
C PRO A 92 -1.29 -22.61 1.81
N GLY A 93 -0.49 -22.74 2.86
CA GLY A 93 -0.48 -23.91 3.76
C GLY A 93 -1.50 -23.86 4.91
N PHE A 94 -2.54 -23.02 4.83
CA PHE A 94 -3.47 -22.88 5.95
C PHE A 94 -4.50 -24.01 6.05
N THR A 95 -4.40 -24.75 7.16
CA THR A 95 -5.42 -25.72 7.57
C THR A 95 -6.27 -25.12 8.70
N ARG A 96 -7.60 -25.24 8.60
CA ARG A 96 -8.49 -24.80 9.67
C ARG A 96 -8.31 -25.69 10.91
N LYS A 97 -8.30 -25.07 12.08
CA LYS A 97 -8.34 -25.79 13.34
C LYS A 97 -9.72 -26.46 13.52
N PRO A 98 -9.81 -27.58 14.26
CA PRO A 98 -11.10 -28.20 14.56
C PRO A 98 -12.07 -27.18 15.19
N PRO A 99 -13.38 -27.24 14.88
CA PRO A 99 -14.35 -26.22 15.31
C PRO A 99 -14.42 -25.98 16.83
N LYS A 100 -14.03 -26.97 17.64
CA LYS A 100 -13.99 -26.86 19.10
C LYS A 100 -12.86 -25.94 19.60
N TYR A 101 -11.74 -25.86 18.88
CA TYR A 101 -10.56 -25.08 19.25
C TYR A 101 -10.43 -23.76 18.47
N GLU A 102 -11.21 -23.59 17.40
CA GLU A 102 -11.25 -22.37 16.60
C GLU A 102 -12.10 -21.29 17.30
N ARG A 103 -11.42 -20.30 17.92
CA ARG A 103 -12.05 -19.10 18.49
C ARG A 103 -12.27 -18.00 17.47
N PHE A 104 -11.23 -17.68 16.69
CA PHE A 104 -11.26 -16.67 15.63
C PHE A 104 -11.48 -17.33 14.28
N ILE A 105 -12.64 -17.04 13.68
CA ILE A 105 -13.05 -17.61 12.40
C ILE A 105 -12.76 -16.59 11.31
N ARG A 106 -11.99 -17.00 10.30
CA ARG A 106 -11.72 -16.22 9.09
C ARG A 106 -12.49 -16.84 7.93
N PRO A 107 -13.65 -16.28 7.52
CA PRO A 107 -14.49 -16.85 6.46
C PRO A 107 -13.74 -16.94 5.12
N SER A 108 -13.97 -18.00 4.33
CA SER A 108 -13.30 -18.17 3.03
C SER A 108 -13.63 -17.06 2.03
N GLY A 109 -14.87 -16.55 2.03
CA GLY A 109 -15.28 -15.45 1.14
C GLY A 109 -14.60 -14.11 1.41
N LEU A 110 -13.92 -13.97 2.55
CA LEU A 110 -13.14 -12.78 2.90
C LEU A 110 -11.62 -13.04 2.82
N ARG A 111 -11.20 -14.19 2.25
CA ARG A 111 -9.80 -14.51 2.07
C ARG A 111 -9.35 -14.09 0.68
N PHE A 112 -8.38 -13.20 0.64
CA PHE A 112 -7.77 -12.75 -0.59
C PHE A 112 -6.34 -13.25 -0.67
N THR A 113 -5.91 -13.60 -1.88
CA THR A 113 -4.54 -14.05 -2.17
C THR A 113 -3.78 -13.06 -3.05
N LYS A 114 -4.48 -12.17 -3.76
CA LYS A 114 -3.92 -11.19 -4.69
C LYS A 114 -4.29 -9.76 -4.30
N ALA A 115 -3.48 -8.81 -4.72
CA ALA A 115 -3.71 -7.38 -4.58
C ALA A 115 -3.43 -6.64 -5.89
N HIS A 116 -4.23 -5.60 -6.16
CA HIS A 116 -3.96 -4.64 -7.22
C HIS A 116 -2.98 -3.60 -6.69
N VAL A 117 -1.73 -3.69 -7.12
CA VAL A 117 -0.64 -2.88 -6.62
C VAL A 117 -0.23 -1.86 -7.67
N THR A 118 -0.26 -0.58 -7.29
CA THR A 118 0.17 0.54 -8.14
C THR A 118 1.63 0.89 -7.88
N HIS A 119 2.42 1.02 -8.93
CA HIS A 119 3.78 1.58 -8.86
C HIS A 119 3.72 3.11 -9.03
N PRO A 120 4.13 3.92 -8.04
CA PRO A 120 3.97 5.37 -8.09
C PRO A 120 4.74 6.05 -9.23
N GLU A 121 5.96 5.58 -9.54
CA GLU A 121 6.78 6.17 -10.61
C GLU A 121 6.32 5.77 -12.02
N LEU A 122 6.11 4.47 -12.27
CA LEU A 122 5.65 3.96 -13.57
C LEU A 122 4.18 4.27 -13.87
N LYS A 123 3.38 4.61 -12.85
CA LYS A 123 1.92 4.85 -12.95
C LYS A 123 1.16 3.66 -13.56
N CYS A 124 1.68 2.45 -13.36
CA CYS A 124 1.05 1.20 -13.80
C CYS A 124 0.54 0.39 -12.60
N THR A 125 -0.49 -0.41 -12.82
CA THR A 125 -1.11 -1.30 -11.84
C THR A 125 -0.87 -2.75 -12.20
N PHE A 126 -0.49 -3.56 -11.21
CA PHE A 126 -0.20 -4.99 -11.37
C PHE A 126 -1.07 -5.81 -10.42
N ASN A 127 -1.51 -6.99 -10.82
CA ASN A 127 -2.27 -7.90 -9.96
C ASN A 127 -1.34 -8.94 -9.35
N LEU A 128 -0.71 -8.58 -8.24
CA LEU A 128 0.39 -9.33 -7.63
C LEU A 128 -0.10 -10.24 -6.50
N ASP A 129 0.57 -11.38 -6.34
CA ASP A 129 0.30 -12.30 -5.23
C ASP A 129 0.78 -11.71 -3.89
N ILE A 130 -0.05 -11.84 -2.87
CA ILE A 130 0.29 -11.47 -1.50
C ILE A 130 1.13 -12.59 -0.88
N ILE A 131 2.29 -12.26 -0.35
CA ILE A 131 3.17 -13.17 0.38
C ILE A 131 2.78 -13.21 1.86
N GLY A 132 2.48 -12.04 2.44
CA GLY A 132 2.16 -11.94 3.85
C GLY A 132 1.72 -10.55 4.30
N VAL A 133 1.17 -10.47 5.51
CA VAL A 133 0.84 -9.21 6.18
C VAL A 133 1.95 -8.90 7.18
N LYS A 134 2.59 -7.74 7.05
CA LYS A 134 3.70 -7.34 7.92
C LYS A 134 3.27 -6.44 9.07
N LYS A 135 2.35 -5.51 8.82
CA LYS A 135 1.91 -4.56 9.85
C LYS A 135 0.47 -4.12 9.61
N ASN A 136 -0.40 -4.36 10.58
CA ASN A 136 -1.72 -3.73 10.65
C ASN A 136 -1.66 -2.54 11.63
N PRO A 137 -2.12 -1.33 11.24
CA PRO A 137 -2.10 -0.15 12.11
C PRO A 137 -2.95 -0.30 13.38
N ASN A 138 -3.95 -1.18 13.39
CA ASN A 138 -4.84 -1.39 14.53
C ASN A 138 -4.22 -2.34 15.60
N GLY A 139 -3.09 -2.99 15.32
CA GLY A 139 -2.36 -3.78 16.31
C GLY A 139 -1.75 -5.09 15.79
N PRO A 140 -0.84 -5.70 16.58
CA PRO A 140 -0.11 -6.91 16.20
C PRO A 140 -1.03 -8.15 16.10
N MET A 141 -2.08 -8.23 16.92
CA MET A 141 -3.05 -9.34 16.87
C MET A 141 -3.69 -9.47 15.48
N TYR A 142 -4.05 -8.35 14.86
CA TYR A 142 -4.65 -8.32 13.53
C TYR A 142 -3.64 -8.67 12.45
N THR A 143 -2.36 -8.34 12.66
CA THR A 143 -1.25 -8.76 11.80
C THR A 143 -1.12 -10.28 11.81
N SER A 144 -1.12 -10.93 12.99
CA SER A 144 -1.06 -12.39 13.10
C SER A 144 -2.30 -13.10 12.53
N LEU A 145 -3.47 -12.49 12.65
CA LEU A 145 -4.69 -13.00 12.01
C LEU A 145 -4.71 -12.76 10.49
N GLY A 146 -3.78 -11.96 9.95
CA GLY A 146 -3.72 -11.61 8.55
C GLY A 146 -4.82 -10.64 8.11
N VAL A 147 -5.39 -9.85 9.03
CA VAL A 147 -6.44 -8.89 8.69
C VAL A 147 -5.86 -7.73 7.90
N MET A 148 -6.49 -7.43 6.78
CA MET A 148 -6.13 -6.34 5.88
C MET A 148 -7.21 -5.27 5.94
N THR A 149 -6.82 -4.11 6.43
CA THR A 149 -7.63 -2.89 6.51
C THR A 149 -6.88 -1.78 5.79
N LYS A 150 -7.51 -0.63 5.62
CA LYS A 150 -6.81 0.56 5.12
C LYS A 150 -5.53 0.82 5.93
N GLY A 151 -4.44 1.11 5.24
CA GLY A 151 -3.12 1.35 5.82
C GLY A 151 -2.33 0.11 6.23
N THR A 152 -2.88 -1.10 6.09
CA THR A 152 -2.12 -2.33 6.34
C THR A 152 -0.95 -2.43 5.37
N VAL A 153 0.24 -2.75 5.89
CA VAL A 153 1.44 -3.03 5.10
C VAL A 153 1.50 -4.53 4.81
N ILE A 154 1.49 -4.85 3.52
CA ILE A 154 1.56 -6.20 2.98
C ILE A 154 2.88 -6.39 2.22
N GLU A 155 3.36 -7.62 2.18
CA GLU A 155 4.47 -8.06 1.33
C GLU A 155 3.86 -8.70 0.09
N VAL A 156 4.25 -8.20 -1.09
CA VAL A 156 3.73 -8.65 -2.38
C VAL A 156 4.86 -9.18 -3.25
N ASN A 157 4.56 -10.18 -4.05
CA ASN A 157 5.50 -10.76 -5.00
C ASN A 157 5.70 -9.81 -6.18
N VAL A 158 6.91 -9.32 -6.39
CA VAL A 158 7.28 -8.38 -7.46
C VAL A 158 8.16 -9.02 -8.54
N SER A 159 8.21 -10.34 -8.61
CA SER A 159 9.02 -11.06 -9.61
C SER A 159 8.65 -10.67 -11.04
N GLU A 160 7.37 -10.36 -11.29
CA GLU A 160 6.88 -9.90 -12.60
C GLU A 160 7.41 -8.51 -13.00
N LEU A 161 7.87 -7.70 -12.04
CA LEU A 161 8.41 -6.36 -12.30
C LEU A 161 9.88 -6.37 -12.72
N GLY A 162 10.58 -7.50 -12.59
CA GLY A 162 11.98 -7.64 -12.98
C GLY A 162 12.93 -6.70 -12.22
N LEU A 163 12.59 -6.35 -10.96
CA LEU A 163 13.44 -5.46 -10.15
C LEU A 163 14.73 -6.17 -9.75
N VAL A 164 15.87 -5.52 -9.98
CA VAL A 164 17.20 -6.05 -9.65
C VAL A 164 17.97 -5.05 -8.80
N THR A 165 18.62 -5.53 -7.75
CA THR A 165 19.53 -4.72 -6.94
C THR A 165 20.82 -4.39 -7.71
N PRO A 166 21.57 -3.33 -7.37
CA PRO A 166 22.86 -3.04 -8.02
C PRO A 166 23.86 -4.20 -7.97
N ALA A 167 23.71 -5.12 -7.01
CA ALA A 167 24.51 -6.34 -6.88
C ALA A 167 24.04 -7.49 -7.79
N GLY A 168 23.08 -7.27 -8.70
CA GLY A 168 22.57 -8.28 -9.63
C GLY A 168 21.57 -9.27 -9.01
N LYS A 169 21.19 -9.12 -7.73
CA LYS A 169 20.18 -9.99 -7.11
C LYS A 169 18.77 -9.55 -7.49
N VAL A 170 17.95 -10.50 -7.93
CA VAL A 170 16.53 -10.30 -8.27
C VAL A 170 15.72 -10.07 -6.99
N VAL A 171 14.90 -9.03 -7.00
CA VAL A 171 13.95 -8.72 -5.93
C VAL A 171 12.63 -9.41 -6.25
N TRP A 172 12.20 -10.32 -5.38
CA TRP A 172 10.95 -11.06 -5.54
C TRP A 172 9.86 -10.60 -4.56
N GLY A 173 10.20 -9.83 -3.52
CA GLY A 173 9.27 -9.32 -2.52
C GLY A 173 9.48 -7.84 -2.25
N LYS A 174 8.40 -7.07 -2.22
CA LYS A 174 8.41 -5.66 -1.82
C LYS A 174 7.21 -5.32 -0.94
N TYR A 175 7.33 -4.28 -0.12
CA TYR A 175 6.22 -3.82 0.70
C TYR A 175 5.28 -2.93 -0.10
N ALA A 176 3.99 -3.10 0.15
CA ALA A 176 2.94 -2.26 -0.37
C ALA A 176 1.98 -1.88 0.78
N GLN A 177 1.39 -0.70 0.69
CA GLN A 177 0.41 -0.23 1.65
C GLN A 177 -1.00 -0.26 1.04
N VAL A 178 -1.93 -0.92 1.71
CA VAL A 178 -3.35 -0.95 1.31
C VAL A 178 -3.95 0.45 1.47
N THR A 179 -4.64 0.92 0.43
CA THR A 179 -5.15 2.29 0.33
C THR A 179 -6.67 2.40 0.48
N ASN A 180 -7.40 1.33 0.12
CA ASN A 180 -8.85 1.26 0.19
C ASN A 180 -9.35 0.49 1.43
N ASN A 181 -10.66 0.30 1.53
CA ASN A 181 -11.31 -0.55 2.54
C ASN A 181 -11.80 -1.84 1.84
N PRO A 182 -11.00 -2.92 1.81
CA PRO A 182 -11.28 -4.07 0.95
C PRO A 182 -12.60 -4.79 1.26
N GLU A 183 -13.10 -4.68 2.48
CA GLU A 183 -14.39 -5.24 2.90
C GLU A 183 -15.61 -4.64 2.20
N ASN A 184 -15.50 -3.41 1.69
CA ASN A 184 -16.59 -2.72 1.00
C ASN A 184 -16.49 -2.90 -0.53
N ASP A 185 -15.27 -2.97 -1.05
CA ASP A 185 -15.01 -2.92 -2.49
C ASP A 185 -14.85 -4.32 -3.11
N GLY A 186 -14.52 -5.34 -2.31
CA GLY A 186 -14.20 -6.68 -2.83
C GLY A 186 -12.86 -6.78 -3.55
N CYS A 187 -12.03 -5.73 -3.49
CA CYS A 187 -10.70 -5.67 -4.07
C CYS A 187 -9.70 -5.10 -3.07
N ILE A 188 -8.43 -5.50 -3.17
CA ILE A 188 -7.35 -4.94 -2.37
C ILE A 188 -6.51 -4.04 -3.26
N ASN A 189 -6.63 -2.74 -3.07
CA ASN A 189 -5.84 -1.74 -3.79
C ASN A 189 -4.70 -1.27 -2.90
N ALA A 190 -3.47 -1.42 -3.37
CA ALA A 190 -2.27 -1.06 -2.64
C ALA A 190 -1.32 -0.22 -3.49
N VAL A 191 -0.44 0.52 -2.83
CA VAL A 191 0.63 1.30 -3.46
C VAL A 191 1.96 0.72 -2.99
N LEU A 192 2.88 0.48 -3.94
CA LEU A 192 4.24 0.05 -3.60
C LEU A 192 4.95 1.11 -2.76
N LEU A 193 5.62 0.66 -1.70
CA LEU A 193 6.55 1.48 -0.94
C LEU A 193 7.90 1.40 -1.66
N VAL A 194 8.19 2.39 -2.50
CA VAL A 194 9.37 2.40 -3.37
C VAL A 194 10.63 2.76 -2.62
#